data_AF-A0A7J3VEW4-F1
#
_entry.id   AF-A0A7J3VEW4-F1
#
_cell.length_a   1.000
_cell.length_b   1.000
_cell.length_c   1.000
_cell.angle_alpha   90.00
_cell.angle_beta   90.00
_cell.angle_gamma   90.00
#
_symmetry.space_group_name_H-M   'P 1'
#
loop_
_entity.id
_entity.type
_entity.pdbx_description
1 polymer ?
#
loop_
_entity_poly.entity_id
_entity_poly.type
_entity_poly.pdbx_seq_one_letter_code
_entity_poly.pdbx_strand_id
1 'polypeptide(L)'
;MRKDYLRNASAILAFSLVSSGFMMFSQNLEKIWVYIYLKLISFGVVPATICFSWLYLWRNEPNPFRFLSNYNSLTQALFVILNLIRVPIGRLGFFGTAYILLSIALILVYLTNWAYSKTGFFLSGGLILLNVVFAFGLLMTTFEHVHPFFLDAGPGLMALSDFITEISVMGALLVASSQLYWHEILNKRREQEIIERIFAALDAED
;
A
#
# COMPACT_ATOMS: atom_id res chain seq x y z
N MET A 1 3.68 4.24 25.03
CA MET A 1 3.99 3.30 23.93
C MET A 1 3.06 3.42 22.73
N ARG A 2 1.74 3.08 22.77
CA ARG A 2 0.83 3.15 21.58
C ARG A 2 0.80 4.52 20.89
N LYS A 3 0.73 5.59 21.69
CA LYS A 3 0.71 6.97 21.19
C LYS A 3 2.04 7.38 20.55
N ASP A 4 3.16 6.85 21.03
CA ASP A 4 4.48 7.28 20.60
C ASP A 4 4.81 6.78 19.19
N TYR A 5 4.46 5.53 18.85
CA TYR A 5 4.70 4.98 17.50
C TYR A 5 3.79 5.57 16.43
N LEU A 6 2.49 5.72 16.72
CA LEU A 6 1.55 6.40 15.83
C LEU A 6 1.99 7.85 15.60
N ARG A 7 2.37 8.55 16.68
CA ARG A 7 2.91 9.91 16.62
C ARG A 7 4.20 9.96 15.81
N ASN A 8 5.09 8.97 15.94
CA ASN A 8 6.35 8.96 15.21
C ASN A 8 6.13 8.66 13.73
N ALA A 9 5.30 7.68 13.37
CA ALA A 9 4.97 7.39 11.96
C ALA A 9 4.23 8.55 11.30
N SER A 10 3.27 9.16 12.00
CA SER A 10 2.58 10.35 11.49
C SER A 10 3.48 11.58 11.42
N ALA A 11 4.41 11.75 12.38
CA ALA A 11 5.40 12.82 12.33
C ALA A 11 6.39 12.62 11.17
N ILE A 12 6.86 11.39 10.92
CA ILE A 12 7.72 11.07 9.77
C ILE A 12 6.98 11.40 8.48
N LEU A 13 5.72 10.98 8.33
CA LEU A 13 4.92 11.28 7.15
C LEU A 13 4.68 12.78 6.98
N ALA A 14 4.24 13.47 8.03
CA ALA A 14 3.97 14.91 7.99
C ALA A 14 5.24 15.70 7.67
N PHE A 15 6.35 15.39 8.34
CA PHE A 15 7.64 16.04 8.08
C PHE A 15 8.11 15.76 6.65
N SER A 16 8.02 14.51 6.18
CA SER A 16 8.43 14.13 4.82
C SER A 16 7.60 14.85 3.76
N LEU A 17 6.28 14.94 3.93
CA LEU A 17 5.39 15.61 2.98
C LEU A 17 5.58 17.13 2.99
N VAL A 18 5.63 17.76 4.17
CA VAL A 18 5.81 19.22 4.29
C VAL A 18 7.18 19.65 3.76
N SER A 19 8.24 18.93 4.13
CA SER A 19 9.59 19.22 3.63
C SER A 19 9.71 18.99 2.13
N SER A 20 9.07 17.96 1.58
CA SER A 20 9.03 17.73 0.12
C SER A 20 8.29 18.85 -0.59
N GLY A 21 7.15 19.31 -0.05
CA GLY A 21 6.45 20.49 -0.58
C GLY A 21 7.33 21.73 -0.57
N PHE A 22 8.03 22.02 0.54
CA PHE A 22 8.98 23.13 0.60
C PHE A 22 10.09 23.00 -0.45
N MET A 23 10.66 21.80 -0.63
CA MET A 23 11.68 21.54 -1.63
C MET A 23 11.18 21.77 -3.06
N MET A 24 9.94 21.36 -3.37
CA MET A 24 9.35 21.54 -4.71
C MET A 24 9.07 23.00 -5.07
N PHE A 25 8.63 23.80 -4.10
CA PHE A 25 8.10 25.15 -4.35
C PHE A 25 9.04 26.28 -3.92
N SER A 26 10.08 26.00 -3.15
CA SER A 26 10.96 27.03 -2.58
C SER A 26 12.45 26.82 -2.83
N GLN A 27 12.85 25.73 -3.49
CA GLN A 27 14.25 25.45 -3.84
C GLN A 27 14.45 25.37 -5.35
N ASN A 28 15.71 25.51 -5.80
CA ASN A 28 16.07 25.26 -7.19
C ASN A 28 16.08 23.74 -7.46
N LEU A 29 15.17 23.28 -8.32
CA LEU A 29 14.99 21.88 -8.70
C LEU A 29 16.11 21.33 -9.59
N GLU A 30 16.94 22.19 -10.18
CA GLU A 30 18.13 21.78 -10.94
C GLU A 30 19.25 21.25 -10.03
N LYS A 31 19.18 21.52 -8.72
CA LYS A 31 20.15 21.00 -7.76
C LYS A 31 19.93 19.51 -7.56
N ILE A 32 20.95 18.71 -7.90
CA ILE A 32 20.92 17.25 -7.80
C ILE A 32 20.50 16.73 -6.41
N TRP A 33 20.90 17.41 -5.33
CA TRP A 33 20.52 17.03 -3.97
C TRP A 33 19.01 17.16 -3.69
N VAL A 34 18.34 18.16 -4.27
CA VAL A 34 16.89 18.34 -4.15
C VAL A 34 16.18 17.21 -4.88
N TYR A 35 16.63 16.88 -6.09
CA TYR A 35 16.11 15.75 -6.86
C TYR A 35 16.27 14.42 -6.11
N ILE A 36 17.47 14.10 -5.63
CA ILE A 36 17.74 12.87 -4.87
C ILE A 36 16.85 12.80 -3.63
N TYR A 37 16.72 13.90 -2.89
CA TYR A 37 15.85 13.98 -1.71
C TYR A 37 14.40 13.64 -2.06
N LEU A 38 13.83 14.31 -3.07
CA LEU A 38 12.45 14.08 -3.49
C LEU A 38 12.21 12.63 -3.91
N LYS A 39 13.13 12.02 -4.68
CA LYS A 39 13.07 10.60 -5.07
C LYS A 39 13.11 9.65 -3.88
N LEU A 40 14.00 9.90 -2.91
CA LEU A 40 14.09 9.04 -1.71
C LEU A 40 12.79 9.07 -0.91
N ILE A 41 12.17 10.24 -0.78
CA ILE A 41 10.92 10.39 -0.04
C ILE A 41 9.76 9.73 -0.79
N SER A 42 9.64 9.98 -2.10
CA SER A 42 8.53 9.48 -2.92
C SER A 42 8.59 7.99 -3.20
N PHE A 43 9.77 7.42 -3.48
CA PHE A 43 9.93 5.98 -3.75
C PHE A 43 9.98 5.14 -2.47
N GLY A 44 10.67 5.66 -1.44
CA GLY A 44 11.02 4.89 -0.26
C GLY A 44 10.19 5.28 0.95
N VAL A 45 10.47 6.46 1.51
CA VAL A 45 10.03 6.81 2.87
C VAL A 45 8.51 6.84 3.00
N VAL A 46 7.80 7.55 2.12
CA VAL A 46 6.34 7.69 2.21
C VAL A 46 5.63 6.35 1.95
N PRO A 47 5.87 5.66 0.82
CA PRO A 47 5.23 4.37 0.55
C PRO A 47 5.53 3.32 1.62
N ALA A 48 6.79 3.18 2.07
CA ALA A 48 7.15 2.19 3.08
C ALA A 48 6.49 2.48 4.43
N THR A 49 6.45 3.74 4.85
CA THR A 49 5.81 4.12 6.11
C THR A 49 4.30 3.86 6.07
N ILE A 50 3.64 4.16 4.94
CA ILE A 50 2.21 3.90 4.75
C ILE A 50 1.92 2.40 4.66
N CYS A 51 2.76 1.60 3.99
CA CYS A 51 2.46 0.20 3.74
C CYS A 51 2.84 -0.72 4.91
N PHE A 52 3.85 -0.36 5.71
CA PHE A 52 4.41 -1.24 6.74
C PHE A 52 4.31 -0.70 8.17
N SER A 53 3.76 0.50 8.40
CA SER A 53 3.61 0.99 9.79
C SER A 53 2.69 0.09 10.61
N TRP A 54 1.80 -0.70 9.98
CA TRP A 54 1.01 -1.71 10.69
C TRP A 54 1.85 -2.68 11.51
N LEU A 55 3.09 -3.01 11.12
CA LEU A 55 3.99 -3.94 11.83
C LEU A 55 4.16 -3.60 13.31
N TYR A 56 4.03 -2.33 13.64
CA TYR A 56 4.14 -1.81 15.00
C TYR A 56 2.77 -1.60 15.67
N LEU A 57 1.70 -1.45 14.88
CA LEU A 57 0.37 -1.11 15.36
C LEU A 57 -0.45 -2.33 15.79
N TRP A 58 -0.27 -3.48 15.13
CA TRP A 58 -1.12 -4.66 15.35
C TRP A 58 -0.87 -5.38 16.68
N ARG A 59 0.32 -5.24 17.27
CA ARG A 59 0.78 -6.06 18.42
C ARG A 59 -0.09 -5.95 19.68
N ASN A 60 -0.85 -4.86 19.83
CA ASN A 60 -1.68 -4.61 21.00
C ASN A 60 -3.16 -4.46 20.66
N GLU A 61 -3.58 -4.85 19.45
CA GLU A 61 -4.99 -4.78 19.06
C GLU A 61 -5.76 -6.03 19.56
N PRO A 62 -6.97 -5.87 20.14
CA PRO A 62 -7.77 -7.00 20.62
C PRO A 62 -8.13 -7.99 19.50
N ASN A 63 -8.24 -7.48 18.27
CA ASN A 63 -8.45 -8.27 17.07
C ASN A 63 -7.45 -7.85 15.98
N PRO A 64 -6.23 -8.44 15.99
CA PRO A 64 -5.19 -8.13 15.00
C PRO A 64 -5.64 -8.36 13.56
N PHE A 65 -6.48 -9.37 13.35
CA PHE A 65 -6.96 -9.76 12.03
C PHE A 65 -7.84 -8.67 11.41
N ARG A 66 -8.83 -8.19 12.15
CA ARG A 66 -9.72 -7.12 11.71
C ARG A 66 -8.97 -5.81 11.52
N PHE A 67 -8.02 -5.49 12.41
CA PHE A 67 -7.16 -4.32 12.27
C PHE A 67 -6.38 -4.36 10.95
N LEU A 68 -5.72 -5.48 10.65
CA LEU A 68 -4.88 -5.62 9.46
C LEU A 68 -5.69 -5.68 8.17
N SER A 69 -6.87 -6.32 8.19
CA SER A 69 -7.79 -6.30 7.06
C SER A 69 -8.23 -4.88 6.70
N ASN A 70 -8.62 -4.09 7.71
CA ASN A 70 -9.01 -2.69 7.52
C ASN A 70 -7.83 -1.82 7.06
N TYR A 71 -6.64 -2.02 7.65
CA TYR A 71 -5.45 -1.28 7.30
C TYR A 71 -5.02 -1.53 5.84
N ASN A 72 -5.00 -2.80 5.41
CA ASN A 72 -4.68 -3.17 4.04
C ASN A 72 -5.73 -2.66 3.05
N SER A 73 -7.01 -2.68 3.43
CA SER A 73 -8.09 -2.11 2.60
C SER A 73 -7.93 -0.60 2.44
N LEU A 74 -7.60 0.11 3.52
CA LEU A 74 -7.43 1.57 3.51
C LEU A 74 -6.19 2.00 2.71
N THR A 75 -5.07 1.31 2.89
CA THR A 75 -3.84 1.58 2.12
C THR A 75 -4.03 1.23 0.64
N GLN A 76 -4.72 0.14 0.31
CA GLN A 76 -5.05 -0.18 -1.08
C GLN A 76 -5.96 0.88 -1.72
N ALA A 77 -7.02 1.30 -1.02
CA ALA A 77 -7.90 2.37 -1.50
C ALA A 77 -7.13 3.66 -1.75
N LEU A 78 -6.22 4.05 -0.85
CA LEU A 78 -5.36 5.22 -1.00
C LEU A 78 -4.56 5.18 -2.30
N PHE A 79 -3.85 4.09 -2.59
CA PHE A 79 -3.03 4.03 -3.80
C PHE A 79 -3.86 3.84 -5.07
N VAL A 80 -5.04 3.23 -5.01
CA VAL A 80 -6.00 3.25 -6.13
C VAL A 80 -6.42 4.69 -6.44
N ILE A 81 -6.80 5.47 -5.43
CA ILE A 81 -7.18 6.88 -5.60
C ILE A 81 -6.01 7.68 -6.17
N LEU A 82 -4.79 7.51 -5.66
CA LEU A 82 -3.62 8.20 -6.18
C LEU A 82 -3.32 7.84 -7.65
N ASN A 83 -3.49 6.58 -8.05
CA ASN A 83 -3.33 6.18 -9.45
C ASN A 83 -4.44 6.75 -10.34
N LEU A 84 -5.68 6.87 -9.84
CA LEU A 84 -6.79 7.52 -10.56
C LEU A 84 -6.58 9.04 -10.72
N ILE A 85 -5.97 9.70 -9.74
CA ILE A 85 -5.61 11.13 -9.84
C ILE A 85 -4.47 11.31 -10.84
N ARG A 86 -3.48 10.41 -10.82
CA ARG A 86 -2.29 10.48 -11.66
C ARG A 86 -2.60 10.28 -13.15
N VAL A 87 -3.31 9.19 -13.48
CA VAL A 87 -3.45 8.73 -14.86
C VAL A 87 -4.84 9.09 -15.36
N PRO A 88 -4.97 9.85 -16.48
CA PRO A 88 -6.26 10.07 -17.11
C PRO A 88 -6.96 8.74 -17.43
N ILE A 89 -8.26 8.63 -17.15
CA ILE A 89 -9.01 7.36 -17.28
C ILE A 89 -8.84 6.73 -18.67
N GLY A 90 -8.86 7.54 -19.73
CA GLY A 90 -8.68 7.07 -21.12
C GLY A 90 -7.29 6.51 -21.44
N ARG A 91 -6.32 6.66 -20.54
CA ARG A 91 -4.93 6.17 -20.69
C ARG A 91 -4.53 5.07 -19.70
N LEU A 92 -5.48 4.60 -18.87
CA LEU A 92 -5.21 3.51 -17.92
C LEU A 92 -4.83 2.19 -18.63
N GLY A 93 -5.37 1.96 -19.82
CA GLY A 93 -5.19 0.71 -20.57
C GLY A 93 -5.70 -0.52 -19.80
N PHE A 94 -5.41 -1.71 -20.34
CA PHE A 94 -5.85 -2.96 -19.73
C PHE A 94 -5.29 -3.14 -18.30
N PHE A 95 -3.98 -2.95 -18.11
CA PHE A 95 -3.34 -3.18 -16.80
C PHE A 95 -3.85 -2.23 -15.73
N GLY A 96 -4.09 -0.95 -16.06
CA GLY A 96 -4.63 0.00 -15.09
C GLY A 96 -6.07 -0.32 -14.70
N THR A 97 -6.93 -0.63 -15.66
CA THR A 97 -8.31 -1.04 -15.37
C THR A 97 -8.35 -2.34 -14.57
N ALA A 98 -7.55 -3.34 -14.95
CA ALA A 98 -7.46 -4.61 -14.25
C ALA A 98 -6.97 -4.45 -12.80
N TYR A 99 -5.95 -3.62 -12.57
CA TYR A 99 -5.46 -3.27 -11.22
C TYR A 99 -6.55 -2.64 -10.35
N ILE A 100 -7.29 -1.66 -10.89
CA ILE A 100 -8.35 -0.97 -10.14
C ILE A 100 -9.48 -1.95 -9.76
N LEU A 101 -9.97 -2.74 -10.73
CA LEU A 101 -11.05 -3.70 -10.48
C LEU A 101 -10.63 -4.77 -9.47
N LEU A 102 -9.43 -5.32 -9.63
CA LEU A 102 -8.90 -6.32 -8.71
C LEU A 102 -8.66 -5.75 -7.32
N SER A 103 -8.22 -4.49 -7.23
CA SER A 103 -8.05 -3.80 -5.95
C SER A 103 -9.39 -3.58 -5.22
N ILE A 104 -10.43 -3.19 -5.94
CA ILE A 104 -11.79 -3.08 -5.37
C ILE A 104 -12.29 -4.45 -4.90
N ALA A 105 -12.08 -5.50 -5.70
CA ALA A 105 -12.45 -6.86 -5.32
C ALA A 105 -11.73 -7.32 -4.04
N LEU A 106 -10.42 -7.07 -3.93
CA LEU A 106 -9.63 -7.39 -2.73
C LEU A 106 -10.14 -6.64 -1.50
N ILE A 107 -10.44 -5.34 -1.63
CA ILE A 107 -11.04 -4.55 -0.54
C ILE A 107 -12.36 -5.19 -0.08
N LEU A 108 -13.25 -5.55 -1.01
CA LEU A 108 -14.53 -6.19 -0.66
C LEU A 108 -14.31 -7.54 0.03
N VAL A 109 -13.38 -8.36 -0.46
CA VAL A 109 -13.03 -9.64 0.17
C VAL A 109 -12.54 -9.43 1.60
N TYR A 110 -11.68 -8.45 1.85
CA TYR A 110 -11.15 -8.11 3.17
C TYR A 110 -12.20 -7.53 4.14
N LEU A 111 -13.22 -6.87 3.63
CA LEU A 111 -14.35 -6.39 4.44
C LEU A 111 -15.32 -7.51 4.84
N THR A 112 -15.24 -8.68 4.18
CA THR A 112 -16.08 -9.84 4.50
C THR A 112 -15.34 -10.89 5.32
N ASN A 113 -16.08 -11.81 5.94
CA ASN A 113 -15.48 -12.95 6.63
C ASN A 113 -14.95 -14.05 5.68
N TRP A 114 -15.14 -13.89 4.36
CA TRP A 114 -14.82 -14.94 3.39
C TRP A 114 -13.32 -15.21 3.28
N ALA A 115 -12.49 -14.18 3.43
CA ALA A 115 -11.04 -14.31 3.51
C ALA A 115 -10.57 -15.23 4.66
N TYR A 116 -11.42 -15.45 5.68
CA TYR A 116 -11.13 -16.34 6.80
C TYR A 116 -11.52 -17.80 6.56
N SER A 117 -12.20 -18.12 5.45
CA SER A 117 -12.42 -19.52 5.05
C SER A 117 -11.16 -20.12 4.42
N LYS A 118 -11.02 -21.45 4.44
CA LYS A 118 -9.85 -22.13 3.81
C LYS A 118 -9.75 -21.81 2.32
N THR A 119 -10.88 -21.88 1.61
CA THR A 119 -10.96 -21.59 0.17
C THR A 119 -10.76 -20.09 -0.14
N GLY A 120 -11.41 -19.21 0.63
CA GLY A 120 -11.26 -17.76 0.45
C GLY A 120 -9.85 -17.26 0.79
N PHE A 121 -9.17 -17.92 1.73
CA PHE A 121 -7.77 -17.62 2.04
C PHE A 121 -6.84 -17.96 0.87
N PHE A 122 -6.98 -19.14 0.26
CA PHE A 122 -6.17 -19.51 -0.91
C PHE A 122 -6.45 -18.60 -2.11
N LEU A 123 -7.73 -18.35 -2.41
CA LEU A 123 -8.14 -17.46 -3.50
C LEU A 123 -7.65 -16.03 -3.28
N SER A 124 -7.77 -15.48 -2.07
CA SER A 124 -7.24 -14.15 -1.77
C SER A 124 -5.73 -14.06 -1.95
N GLY A 125 -4.97 -15.11 -1.59
CA GLY A 125 -3.53 -15.19 -1.88
C GLY A 125 -3.22 -15.08 -3.38
N GLY A 126 -3.96 -15.84 -4.21
CA GLY A 126 -3.83 -15.77 -5.67
C GLY A 126 -4.22 -14.41 -6.25
N LEU A 127 -5.29 -13.79 -5.73
CA LEU A 127 -5.73 -12.45 -6.14
C LEU A 127 -4.71 -11.38 -5.77
N ILE A 128 -4.05 -11.47 -4.61
CA ILE A 128 -2.99 -10.54 -4.20
C ILE A 128 -1.79 -10.67 -5.17
N LEU A 129 -1.36 -11.90 -5.48
CA LEU A 129 -0.27 -12.14 -6.44
C LEU A 129 -0.60 -11.57 -7.82
N LEU A 130 -1.82 -11.78 -8.31
CA LEU A 130 -2.28 -11.22 -9.57
C LEU A 130 -2.28 -9.69 -9.52
N ASN A 131 -2.63 -9.11 -8.37
CA ASN A 131 -2.62 -7.66 -8.18
C ASN A 131 -1.20 -7.08 -8.19
N VAL A 132 -0.18 -7.82 -7.74
CA VAL A 132 1.23 -7.44 -7.92
C VAL A 132 1.56 -7.32 -9.42
N VAL A 133 1.15 -8.30 -10.22
CA VAL A 133 1.40 -8.30 -11.68
C VAL A 133 0.71 -7.10 -12.33
N PHE A 134 -0.53 -6.80 -11.97
CA PHE A 134 -1.24 -5.64 -12.52
C PHE A 134 -0.69 -4.30 -12.03
N ALA A 135 -0.25 -4.20 -10.78
CA ALA A 135 0.45 -3.01 -10.27
C ALA A 135 1.75 -2.74 -11.04
N PHE A 136 2.52 -3.81 -11.34
CA PHE A 136 3.72 -3.72 -12.16
C PHE A 136 3.40 -3.37 -13.62
N GLY A 137 2.36 -3.97 -14.21
CA GLY A 137 1.89 -3.62 -15.54
C GLY A 137 1.47 -2.15 -15.62
N LEU A 138 0.71 -1.66 -14.64
CA LEU A 138 0.29 -0.26 -14.53
C LEU A 138 1.49 0.68 -14.47
N LEU A 139 2.52 0.37 -13.66
CA LEU A 139 3.80 1.10 -13.66
C LEU A 139 4.32 1.22 -15.10
N MET A 140 4.58 0.07 -15.73
CA MET A 140 5.30 0.02 -17.00
C MET A 140 4.53 0.69 -18.15
N THR A 141 3.19 0.69 -18.12
CA THR A 141 2.38 1.25 -19.21
C THR A 141 1.95 2.69 -18.99
N THR A 142 1.98 3.19 -17.75
CA THR A 142 1.42 4.53 -17.42
C THR A 142 2.40 5.45 -16.70
N PHE A 143 3.68 5.07 -16.57
CA PHE A 143 4.71 5.92 -15.98
C PHE A 143 4.85 7.27 -16.67
N GLU A 144 4.78 7.29 -18.01
CA GLU A 144 4.87 8.51 -18.83
C GLU A 144 3.53 9.28 -18.92
N HIS A 145 2.45 8.68 -18.43
CA HIS A 145 1.09 9.19 -18.60
C HIS A 145 0.66 9.99 -17.38
N VAL A 146 1.13 11.24 -17.33
CA VAL A 146 0.83 12.21 -16.28
C VAL A 146 -0.44 13.01 -16.64
N HIS A 147 -1.26 13.32 -15.63
CA HIS A 147 -2.46 14.14 -15.82
C HIS A 147 -2.10 15.55 -16.33
N PRO A 148 -2.77 16.08 -17.38
CA PRO A 148 -2.44 17.38 -17.98
C PRO A 148 -2.42 18.56 -17.00
N PHE A 149 -3.25 18.50 -15.96
CA PHE A 149 -3.31 19.47 -14.86
C PHE A 149 -1.93 19.85 -14.28
N PHE A 150 -0.99 18.91 -14.25
CA PHE A 150 0.32 19.14 -13.66
C PHE A 150 1.37 19.72 -14.62
N LEU A 151 1.10 19.70 -15.93
CA LEU A 151 2.09 20.06 -16.96
C LEU A 151 2.12 21.56 -17.26
N ASP A 152 0.99 22.26 -17.10
CA ASP A 152 0.83 23.63 -17.60
C ASP A 152 1.10 24.73 -16.55
N ALA A 153 1.48 24.37 -15.32
CA ALA A 153 1.42 25.28 -14.17
C ALA A 153 2.78 25.55 -13.48
N GLY A 154 3.90 25.19 -14.12
CA GLY A 154 5.27 25.53 -13.69
C GLY A 154 6.06 24.37 -13.05
N PRO A 155 7.37 24.59 -12.80
CA PRO A 155 8.31 23.50 -12.45
C PRO A 155 8.00 22.82 -11.11
N GLY A 156 7.47 23.55 -10.12
CA GLY A 156 7.08 22.96 -8.84
C GLY A 156 5.88 22.01 -8.94
N LEU A 157 4.90 22.31 -9.79
CA LEU A 157 3.74 21.45 -10.02
C LEU A 157 4.09 20.22 -10.86
N MET A 158 5.02 20.37 -11.81
CA MET A 158 5.61 19.24 -12.53
C MET A 158 6.37 18.30 -11.57
N ALA A 159 7.18 18.85 -10.66
CA ALA A 159 7.86 18.06 -9.63
C ALA A 159 6.89 17.37 -8.65
N LEU A 160 5.79 18.04 -8.27
CA LEU A 160 4.73 17.45 -7.45
C LEU A 160 4.07 16.27 -8.17
N SER A 161 3.89 16.38 -9.48
CA SER A 161 3.34 15.31 -10.30
C SER A 161 4.23 14.07 -10.33
N ASP A 162 5.53 14.25 -10.55
CA ASP A 162 6.49 13.16 -10.52
C ASP A 162 6.51 12.51 -9.13
N PHE A 163 6.45 13.33 -8.09
CA PHE A 163 6.40 12.85 -6.70
C PHE A 163 5.14 12.02 -6.40
N ILE A 164 3.95 12.49 -6.81
CA ILE A 164 2.69 11.74 -6.68
C ILE A 164 2.74 10.47 -7.52
N THR A 165 3.32 10.55 -8.72
CA THR A 165 3.50 9.40 -9.62
C THR A 165 4.28 8.30 -8.91
N GLU A 166 5.42 8.63 -8.35
CA GLU A 166 6.30 7.68 -7.68
C GLU A 166 5.67 7.09 -6.43
N ILE A 167 5.03 7.93 -5.60
CA ILE A 167 4.30 7.45 -4.42
C ILE A 167 3.19 6.48 -4.84
N SER A 168 2.43 6.82 -5.88
CA SER A 168 1.29 6.01 -6.32
C SER A 168 1.72 4.66 -6.87
N VAL A 169 2.84 4.60 -7.59
CA VAL A 169 3.36 3.33 -8.13
C VAL A 169 4.01 2.49 -7.04
N MET A 170 4.96 3.06 -6.31
CA MET A 170 5.67 2.33 -5.26
C MET A 170 4.71 1.91 -4.17
N GLY A 171 3.74 2.75 -3.84
CA GLY A 171 2.67 2.41 -2.93
C GLY A 171 1.82 1.23 -3.40
N ALA A 172 1.45 1.17 -4.68
CA ALA A 172 0.72 0.01 -5.22
C ALA A 172 1.53 -1.30 -5.07
N LEU A 173 2.82 -1.27 -5.39
CA LEU A 173 3.72 -2.42 -5.25
C LEU A 173 3.94 -2.83 -3.78
N LEU A 174 4.17 -1.85 -2.91
CA LEU A 174 4.42 -2.10 -1.49
C LEU A 174 3.16 -2.51 -0.73
N VAL A 175 1.97 -2.04 -1.12
CA VAL A 175 0.71 -2.55 -0.54
C VAL A 175 0.53 -4.01 -0.90
N ALA A 176 0.72 -4.39 -2.16
CA ALA A 176 0.59 -5.78 -2.55
C ALA A 176 1.64 -6.66 -1.84
N SER A 177 2.87 -6.17 -1.67
CA SER A 177 3.93 -6.85 -0.90
C SER A 177 3.58 -6.97 0.59
N SER A 178 3.05 -5.91 1.19
CA SER A 178 2.57 -5.87 2.57
C SER A 178 1.43 -6.87 2.81
N GLN A 179 0.50 -6.97 1.85
CA GLN A 179 -0.59 -7.93 1.85
C GLN A 179 -0.09 -9.37 1.79
N LEU A 180 0.90 -9.68 0.93
CA LEU A 180 1.53 -10.99 0.87
C LEU A 180 2.21 -11.34 2.21
N TYR A 181 2.98 -10.41 2.77
CA TYR A 181 3.68 -10.64 4.03
C TYR A 181 2.71 -10.93 5.18
N TRP A 182 1.60 -10.19 5.25
CA TRP A 182 0.55 -10.46 6.21
C TRP A 182 -0.17 -11.79 5.94
N HIS A 183 -0.46 -12.09 4.68
CA HIS A 183 -1.09 -13.36 4.28
C HIS A 183 -0.23 -14.56 4.72
N GLU A 184 1.08 -14.47 4.63
CA GLU A 184 1.98 -15.51 5.14
C GLU A 184 1.92 -15.66 6.68
N ILE A 185 1.89 -14.54 7.41
CA ILE A 185 1.74 -14.56 8.88
C ILE A 185 0.42 -15.23 9.28
N LEU A 186 -0.67 -14.93 8.55
CA LEU A 186 -1.96 -15.55 8.76
C LEU A 186 -1.93 -17.05 8.55
N ASN A 187 -1.24 -17.52 7.51
CA ASN A 187 -1.13 -18.95 7.24
C ASN A 187 -0.45 -19.66 8.41
N LYS A 188 0.70 -19.14 8.86
CA LYS A 188 1.46 -19.69 10.00
C LYS A 188 0.65 -19.71 11.29
N ARG A 189 -0.10 -18.64 11.58
CA ARG A 189 -0.97 -18.58 12.78
C ARG A 189 -2.10 -19.61 12.71
N ARG A 190 -2.74 -19.77 11.55
CA ARG A 190 -3.80 -20.76 11.37
C ARG A 190 -3.27 -22.19 11.54
N GLU A 191 -2.08 -22.48 11.02
CA GLU A 191 -1.42 -23.78 11.22
C GLU A 191 -1.16 -24.04 12.71
N GLN A 192 -0.67 -23.05 13.46
CA GLN A 192 -0.48 -23.14 14.92
C GLN A 192 -1.79 -23.38 15.66
N GLU A 193 -2.86 -22.63 15.38
CA GLU A 193 -4.16 -22.83 16.03
C GLU A 193 -4.76 -24.21 15.74
N ILE A 194 -4.55 -24.76 14.54
CA ILE A 194 -5.00 -26.11 14.21
C ILE A 194 -4.23 -27.15 15.04
N ILE A 195 -2.91 -26.98 15.18
CA ILE A 195 -2.07 -27.86 16.00
C ILE A 195 -2.51 -27.81 17.47
N GLU A 196 -2.69 -26.61 18.03
CA GLU A 196 -3.15 -26.43 19.41
C GLU A 196 -4.52 -27.07 19.66
N ARG A 197 -5.46 -26.97 18.71
CA ARG A 197 -6.77 -27.64 18.81
C ARG A 197 -6.67 -29.16 18.74
N ILE A 198 -5.76 -29.70 17.92
CA ILE A 198 -5.53 -31.14 17.84
C ILE A 198 -4.97 -31.65 19.18
N PHE A 199 -3.97 -30.97 19.74
CA PHE A 199 -3.42 -31.33 21.05
C PHE A 199 -4.44 -31.18 22.19
N ALA A 200 -5.23 -30.10 22.21
CA ALA A 200 -6.28 -29.93 23.22
C ALA A 200 -7.40 -30.99 23.10
N ALA A 201 -7.68 -31.49 21.89
CA ALA A 201 -8.62 -32.58 21.70
C ALA A 201 -8.05 -33.93 22.16
N LEU A 202 -6.75 -34.19 21.91
CA LEU A 202 -6.03 -35.36 22.41
C LEU A 202 -5.95 -35.36 23.94
N ASP A 203 -5.62 -34.23 24.56
CA ASP A 203 -5.54 -34.08 26.02
C ASP A 203 -6.92 -34.17 26.70
N ALA A 204 -8.02 -34.01 25.96
CA ALA A 204 -9.39 -34.16 26.46
C ALA A 204 -9.97 -35.57 26.28
N GLU A 205 -9.28 -36.44 25.54
CA GLU A 205 -9.63 -37.85 25.37
C GLU A 205 -8.93 -38.77 26.40
N ASP A 206 -7.95 -38.26 27.16
CA ASP A 206 -7.32 -38.89 28.34
C ASP A 206 -8.02 -38.49 29.67
#